data_AF-A0A8K0G9D7-F1
#
_entry.id   AF-A0A8K0G9D7-F1
#
_cell.length_a   1.000
_cell.length_b   1.000
_cell.length_c   1.000
_cell.angle_alpha   90.00
_cell.angle_beta   90.00
_cell.angle_gamma   90.00
#
_symmetry.space_group_name_H-M   'P 1'
#
loop_
_entity.id
_entity.type
_entity.pdbx_description
1 polymer ?
#
loop_
_entity_poly.entity_id
_entity_poly.type
_entity_poly.pdbx_seq_one_letter_code
_entity_poly.pdbx_strand_id
1 'polypeptide(L)'
;MNGPSEFDRSEEVRGTEDTENLNLMKLLADMMKTMGNNRISTERMVLEVIKTKHDTEKFHIMPDLSKSIENYDGEIEKGPTAAKVWLEKLVSSATLHSWPPEFILESAKTHLIGAAKSWYNSNIPELNTWENFKDRFEKTFCMEASLTDKWNRMVKRIQRSGESLSIYFHDKYGLCKTLKLTFPETKKQILVGLTNKYVVQGLLAKNHKDADQLLHDIVEFTRVNENVMRTTRKETTERKIEEGKGVPSKAERTCYKCGKKGHYKSECKNKEMKVCFLCKCKDHLAKHCPNKQKTGTVMTVNKIQRQEVVRQDSESEILEGDVKNVKVKEVA
;
A
#
# COMPACT_ATOMS: atom_id res chain seq x y z
N MET A 1 8.10 85.51 78.54
CA MET A 1 6.93 85.27 77.67
C MET A 1 7.44 84.73 76.33
N ASN A 2 6.75 83.73 75.81
CA ASN A 2 7.16 82.80 74.74
C ASN A 2 7.34 83.43 73.35
N GLY A 3 8.32 82.91 72.56
CA GLY A 3 8.33 82.77 71.08
C GLY A 3 8.29 84.03 70.19
N PRO A 4 9.01 84.05 69.05
CA PRO A 4 8.70 83.14 67.96
C PRO A 4 9.90 82.37 67.38
N SER A 5 9.54 81.28 66.71
CA SER A 5 10.36 80.21 66.12
C SER A 5 11.36 80.68 65.07
N GLU A 6 12.64 80.33 65.25
CA GLU A 6 13.58 80.13 64.14
C GLU A 6 13.08 78.92 63.34
N PHE A 7 12.37 79.16 62.24
CA PHE A 7 12.11 78.12 61.25
C PHE A 7 12.54 78.62 59.87
N ASP A 8 13.49 77.87 59.34
CA ASP A 8 13.79 77.63 57.93
C ASP A 8 14.45 78.68 57.06
N ARG A 9 15.77 78.55 56.94
CA ARG A 9 16.54 78.98 55.76
C ARG A 9 17.54 77.92 55.30
N SER A 10 17.39 76.69 55.80
CA SER A 10 18.31 75.57 55.56
C SER A 10 17.70 74.45 54.72
N GLU A 11 16.38 74.45 54.48
CA GLU A 11 15.73 73.50 53.56
C GLU A 11 15.83 73.92 52.08
N GLU A 12 15.87 75.21 51.76
CA GLU A 12 15.80 75.68 50.36
C GLU A 12 17.09 75.44 49.55
N VAL A 13 18.27 75.53 50.18
CA VAL A 13 19.57 75.24 49.53
C VAL A 13 19.85 73.73 49.43
N ARG A 14 19.30 72.94 50.36
CA ARG A 14 19.42 71.47 50.34
C ARG A 14 18.59 70.85 49.21
N GLY A 15 17.41 71.39 48.93
CA GLY A 15 16.54 70.93 47.85
C GLY A 15 17.11 71.12 46.43
N THR A 16 17.92 72.16 46.19
CA THR A 16 18.55 72.39 44.88
C THR A 16 19.77 71.51 44.65
N GLU A 17 20.62 71.32 45.65
CA GLU A 17 21.78 70.40 45.55
C GLU A 17 21.34 68.93 45.44
N ASP A 18 20.28 68.54 46.17
CA ASP A 18 19.74 67.17 46.10
C ASP A 18 19.09 66.87 44.73
N THR A 19 18.47 67.88 44.09
CA THR A 19 17.89 67.73 42.74
C THR A 19 18.96 67.73 41.65
N GLU A 20 20.01 68.53 41.77
CA GLU A 20 21.18 68.49 40.88
C GLU A 20 21.94 67.16 40.99
N ASN A 21 22.15 66.67 42.22
CA ASN A 21 22.76 65.36 42.47
C ASN A 21 21.89 64.21 41.92
N LEU A 22 20.56 64.31 42.06
CA LEU A 22 19.62 63.32 41.48
C LEU A 22 19.64 63.35 39.94
N ASN A 23 19.73 64.53 39.34
CA ASN A 23 19.85 64.68 37.88
C ASN A 23 21.18 64.12 37.37
N LEU A 24 22.29 64.34 38.09
CA LEU A 24 23.60 63.78 37.76
C LEU A 24 23.60 62.25 37.86
N MET A 25 22.99 61.68 38.91
CA MET A 25 22.86 60.23 39.06
C MET A 25 21.99 59.61 37.98
N LYS A 26 20.94 60.31 37.53
CA LYS A 26 20.11 59.87 36.40
C LYS A 26 20.87 59.89 35.08
N LEU A 27 21.68 60.92 34.84
CA LEU A 27 22.54 61.01 33.65
C LEU A 27 23.60 59.91 33.63
N LEU A 28 24.22 59.61 34.78
CA LEU A 28 25.16 58.50 34.92
C LEU A 28 24.48 57.14 34.68
N ALA A 29 23.26 56.94 35.19
CA ALA A 29 22.49 55.72 34.95
C ALA A 29 22.14 55.54 33.46
N ASP A 30 21.71 56.60 32.78
CA ASP A 30 21.41 56.56 31.35
C ASP A 30 22.66 56.34 30.49
N MET A 31 23.81 56.88 30.89
CA MET A 31 25.10 56.61 30.25
C MET A 31 25.53 55.16 30.43
N MET A 32 25.37 54.58 31.62
CA MET A 32 25.66 53.16 31.86
C MET A 32 24.72 52.25 31.07
N LYS A 33 23.43 52.63 30.96
CA LYS A 33 22.43 51.89 30.19
C LYS A 33 22.71 51.92 28.69
N THR A 34 23.12 53.07 28.15
CA THR A 34 23.52 53.21 26.73
C THR A 34 24.80 52.44 26.44
N MET A 35 25.80 52.47 27.33
CA MET A 35 27.00 51.62 27.21
C MET A 35 26.67 50.13 27.26
N GLY A 36 25.75 49.72 28.14
CA GLY A 36 25.26 48.33 28.20
C GLY A 36 24.56 47.90 26.91
N ASN A 37 23.69 48.75 26.37
CA ASN A 37 22.99 48.48 25.10
C ASN A 37 23.95 48.41 23.91
N ASN A 38 24.94 49.31 23.84
CA ASN A 38 25.96 49.29 22.80
C ASN A 38 26.80 48.01 22.88
N ARG A 39 27.19 47.60 24.09
CA ARG A 39 27.91 46.34 24.32
C ARG A 39 27.11 45.13 23.85
N ILE A 40 25.84 45.02 24.26
CA ILE A 40 24.93 43.95 23.81
C ILE A 40 24.78 43.95 22.29
N SER A 41 24.71 45.14 21.67
CA SER A 41 24.62 45.25 20.22
C SER A 41 25.91 44.80 19.52
N THR A 42 27.08 45.13 20.06
CA THR A 42 28.37 44.66 19.52
C THR A 42 28.57 43.16 19.72
N GLU A 43 28.20 42.61 20.89
CA GLU A 43 28.25 41.17 21.16
C GLU A 43 27.31 40.40 20.23
N ARG A 44 26.11 40.93 19.95
CA ARG A 44 25.17 40.37 18.96
C ARG A 44 25.77 40.38 17.55
N MET A 45 26.39 41.48 17.13
CA MET A 45 27.02 41.58 15.81
C MET A 45 28.20 40.60 15.67
N VAL A 46 29.01 40.42 16.71
CA VAL A 46 30.10 39.44 16.74
C VAL A 46 29.54 38.01 16.66
N LEU A 47 28.46 37.70 17.37
CA LEU A 47 27.78 36.40 17.26
C LEU A 47 27.20 36.15 15.86
N GLU A 48 26.64 37.17 15.21
CA GLU A 48 26.16 37.10 13.82
C GLU A 48 27.32 36.80 12.84
N VAL A 49 28.47 37.46 13.01
CA VAL A 49 29.68 37.24 12.21
C VAL A 49 30.30 35.87 12.47
N ILE A 50 30.29 35.39 13.71
CA ILE A 50 30.75 34.03 14.05
C ILE A 50 29.83 32.98 13.43
N LYS A 51 28.51 33.20 13.48
CA LYS A 51 27.51 32.28 12.89
C LYS A 51 27.65 32.20 11.37
N THR A 52 27.83 33.34 10.70
CA THR A 52 28.05 33.39 9.23
C THR A 52 29.40 32.77 8.81
N LYS A 53 30.47 32.92 9.61
CA LYS A 53 31.75 32.22 9.37
C LYS A 53 31.67 30.72 9.61
N HIS A 54 30.87 30.25 10.57
CA HIS A 54 30.73 28.82 10.86
C HIS A 54 29.78 28.10 9.89
N ASP A 55 28.84 28.82 9.27
CA ASP A 55 27.95 28.29 8.23
C ASP A 55 28.64 28.18 6.86
N THR A 56 29.73 28.92 6.63
CA THR A 56 30.48 28.89 5.36
C THR A 56 31.46 27.70 5.23
N GLU A 57 31.77 26.99 6.32
CA GLU A 57 32.68 25.82 6.33
C GLU A 57 31.99 24.48 6.66
N LYS A 58 30.69 24.33 6.37
CA LYS A 58 30.10 22.98 6.30
C LYS A 58 30.45 22.35 4.95
N PHE A 59 31.52 21.55 4.95
CA PHE A 59 31.84 20.65 3.84
C PHE A 59 30.72 19.60 3.71
N HIS A 60 29.74 19.87 2.85
CA HIS A 60 28.73 18.90 2.46
C HIS A 60 29.37 17.91 1.48
N ILE A 61 29.85 16.79 1.99
CA ILE A 61 30.28 15.68 1.15
C ILE A 61 29.02 15.09 0.53
N MET A 62 28.92 15.14 -0.80
CA MET A 62 27.87 14.45 -1.53
C MET A 62 28.09 12.93 -1.34
N PRO A 63 27.20 12.20 -0.67
CA PRO A 63 27.31 10.75 -0.58
C PRO A 63 27.21 10.14 -1.98
N ASP A 64 27.71 8.93 -2.18
CA ASP A 64 27.40 8.19 -3.40
C ASP A 64 25.93 7.76 -3.39
N LEU A 65 25.11 8.47 -4.16
CA LEU A 65 23.65 8.34 -4.17
C LEU A 65 23.13 7.28 -5.12
N SER A 66 24.01 6.73 -5.96
CA SER A 66 23.65 5.75 -6.98
C SER A 66 23.07 4.44 -6.39
N LYS A 67 23.26 4.20 -5.08
CA LYS A 67 22.64 3.08 -4.34
C LYS A 67 21.45 3.46 -3.46
N SER A 68 21.28 4.75 -3.10
CA SER A 68 20.25 5.20 -2.15
C SER A 68 19.02 5.79 -2.83
N ILE A 69 19.19 6.38 -4.01
CA ILE A 69 18.10 6.99 -4.77
C ILE A 69 17.95 6.18 -6.06
N GLU A 70 16.78 5.57 -6.22
CA GLU A 70 16.44 4.83 -7.44
C GLU A 70 16.25 5.81 -8.62
N ASN A 71 16.60 5.38 -9.82
CA ASN A 71 16.34 6.17 -11.02
C ASN A 71 14.84 6.25 -11.30
N TYR A 72 14.36 7.44 -11.68
CA TYR A 72 12.98 7.68 -12.05
C TYR A 72 12.86 7.86 -13.57
N ASP A 73 12.12 6.97 -14.23
CA ASP A 73 11.94 6.93 -15.68
C ASP A 73 10.80 7.80 -16.20
N GLY A 74 9.91 8.26 -15.32
CA GLY A 74 8.74 9.07 -15.70
C GLY A 74 7.61 8.26 -16.32
N GLU A 75 7.59 6.93 -16.18
CA GLU A 75 6.49 6.12 -16.69
C GLU A 75 5.21 6.40 -15.90
N ILE A 76 4.29 7.15 -16.53
CA ILE A 76 2.96 7.45 -15.99
C ILE A 76 2.16 6.16 -15.72
N GLU A 77 2.44 5.08 -16.46
CA GLU A 77 1.79 3.77 -16.30
C GLU A 77 2.08 3.08 -14.95
N LYS A 78 3.22 3.37 -14.31
CA LYS A 78 3.53 2.87 -12.95
C LYS A 78 2.71 3.57 -11.85
N GLY A 79 1.90 4.55 -12.26
CA GLY A 79 0.94 5.27 -11.43
C GLY A 79 1.56 6.47 -10.72
N PRO A 80 0.75 7.50 -10.41
CA PRO A 80 1.25 8.77 -9.87
C PRO A 80 1.83 8.67 -8.46
N THR A 81 1.56 7.57 -7.75
CA THR A 81 2.18 7.30 -6.45
C THR A 81 3.68 7.07 -6.56
N ALA A 82 4.17 6.58 -7.70
CA ALA A 82 5.60 6.29 -7.87
C ALA A 82 6.43 7.59 -7.88
N ALA A 83 5.94 8.62 -8.56
CA ALA A 83 6.55 9.96 -8.58
C ALA A 83 6.62 10.56 -7.18
N LYS A 84 5.51 10.49 -6.43
CA LYS A 84 5.43 11.00 -5.06
C LYS A 84 6.37 10.27 -4.10
N VAL A 85 6.38 8.94 -4.12
CA VAL A 85 7.27 8.12 -3.27
C VAL A 85 8.74 8.41 -3.59
N TRP A 86 9.08 8.57 -4.87
CA TRP A 86 10.43 8.93 -5.28
C TRP A 86 10.84 10.31 -4.77
N LEU A 87 9.97 11.31 -4.92
CA LEU A 87 10.21 12.66 -4.41
C LEU A 87 10.37 12.67 -2.89
N GLU A 88 9.54 11.92 -2.16
CA GLU A 88 9.64 11.77 -0.70
C GLU A 88 10.97 11.10 -0.28
N LYS A 89 11.42 10.07 -0.99
CA LYS A 89 12.73 9.42 -0.74
C LYS A 89 13.89 10.41 -0.96
N LEU A 90 13.84 11.19 -2.05
CA LEU A 90 14.84 12.21 -2.37
C LEU A 90 14.89 13.31 -1.31
N VAL A 91 13.73 13.86 -0.93
CA VAL A 91 13.62 14.90 0.11
C VAL A 91 14.05 14.37 1.47
N SER A 92 13.66 13.15 1.84
CA SER A 92 14.05 12.54 3.12
C SER A 92 15.56 12.31 3.22
N SER A 93 16.20 11.97 2.10
CA SER A 93 17.67 11.84 2.03
C SER A 93 18.35 13.21 2.14
N ALA A 94 17.79 14.23 1.47
CA ALA A 94 18.29 15.59 1.54
C ALA A 94 18.16 16.19 2.95
N THR A 95 17.05 15.97 3.64
CA THR A 95 16.85 16.47 5.02
C THR A 95 17.77 15.76 6.02
N LEU A 96 17.96 14.44 5.89
CA LEU A 96 18.86 13.68 6.75
C LEU A 96 20.31 14.19 6.66
N HIS A 97 20.74 14.53 5.45
CA HIS A 97 22.10 15.00 5.19
C HIS A 97 22.23 16.53 5.14
N SER A 98 21.16 17.26 5.46
CA SER A 98 21.11 18.73 5.43
C SER A 98 21.59 19.34 4.10
N TRP A 99 21.15 18.80 2.97
CA TRP A 99 21.60 19.29 1.66
C TRP A 99 21.11 20.70 1.35
N PRO A 100 21.98 21.54 0.74
CA PRO A 100 21.54 22.77 0.10
C PRO A 100 20.54 22.48 -1.03
N PRO A 101 19.58 23.38 -1.32
CA PRO A 101 18.59 23.20 -2.38
C PRO A 101 19.21 22.91 -3.76
N GLU A 102 20.38 23.48 -4.05
CA GLU A 102 21.12 23.27 -5.29
C GLU A 102 21.57 21.80 -5.46
N PHE A 103 22.00 21.17 -4.36
CA PHE A 103 22.42 19.76 -4.36
C PHE A 103 21.22 18.82 -4.54
N ILE A 104 20.04 19.20 -4.04
CA ILE A 104 18.81 18.41 -4.26
C ILE A 104 18.44 18.44 -5.75
N LEU A 105 18.54 19.61 -6.39
CA LEU A 105 18.28 19.74 -7.83
C LEU A 105 19.31 18.97 -8.68
N GLU A 106 20.59 19.03 -8.30
CA GLU A 106 21.68 18.28 -8.92
C GLU A 106 21.47 16.77 -8.79
N SER A 107 21.09 16.31 -7.61
CA SER A 107 20.76 14.91 -7.36
C SER A 107 19.49 14.48 -8.11
N ALA A 108 18.48 15.34 -8.19
CA ALA A 108 17.28 15.05 -8.95
C ALA A 108 17.62 14.82 -10.43
N LYS A 109 18.35 15.74 -11.07
CA LYS A 109 18.67 15.61 -12.51
C LYS A 109 19.50 14.37 -12.85
N THR A 110 20.37 13.91 -11.95
CA THR A 110 21.20 12.71 -12.21
C THR A 110 20.40 11.42 -12.14
N HIS A 111 19.34 11.39 -11.34
CA HIS A 111 18.47 10.22 -11.15
C HIS A 111 17.24 10.23 -12.07
N LEU A 112 16.99 11.29 -12.84
CA LEU A 112 15.98 11.30 -13.89
C LEU A 112 16.50 10.58 -15.15
N ILE A 113 15.75 9.57 -15.59
CA ILE A 113 16.00 8.83 -16.83
C ILE A 113 14.73 8.83 -17.71
N GLY A 114 14.83 8.33 -18.93
CA GLY A 114 13.67 8.11 -19.81
C GLY A 114 12.81 9.36 -20.10
N ALA A 115 11.50 9.23 -19.92
CA ALA A 115 10.53 10.29 -20.15
C ALA A 115 10.72 11.46 -19.17
N ALA A 116 11.09 11.17 -17.93
CA ALA A 116 11.33 12.21 -16.92
C ALA A 116 12.54 13.09 -17.26
N LYS A 117 13.61 12.50 -17.81
CA LYS A 117 14.77 13.25 -18.29
C LYS A 117 14.42 14.12 -19.50
N SER A 118 13.62 13.60 -20.41
CA SER A 118 13.14 14.36 -21.58
C SER A 118 12.26 15.54 -21.15
N TRP A 119 11.37 15.32 -20.18
CA TRP A 119 10.61 16.40 -19.56
C TRP A 119 11.50 17.46 -18.89
N TYR A 120 12.55 17.06 -18.16
CA TYR A 120 13.47 18.02 -17.55
C TYR A 120 14.14 18.88 -18.61
N ASN A 121 14.66 18.25 -19.68
CA ASN A 121 15.33 18.95 -20.78
C ASN A 121 14.44 19.99 -21.47
N SER A 122 13.14 19.72 -21.62
CA SER A 122 12.19 20.67 -22.20
C SER A 122 11.85 21.85 -21.29
N ASN A 123 12.09 21.72 -19.97
CA ASN A 123 11.69 22.70 -18.98
C ASN A 123 12.86 23.36 -18.25
N ILE A 124 14.11 23.11 -18.68
CA ILE A 124 15.35 23.72 -18.16
C ILE A 124 15.20 25.23 -17.84
N PRO A 125 14.66 26.10 -18.73
CA PRO A 125 14.62 27.55 -18.45
C PRO A 125 13.75 27.93 -17.25
N GLU A 126 12.78 27.10 -16.85
CA GLU A 126 11.86 27.35 -15.74
C GLU A 126 12.29 26.63 -14.44
N LEU A 127 13.26 25.71 -14.51
CA LEU A 127 13.65 24.79 -13.43
C LEU A 127 14.97 25.18 -12.75
N ASN A 128 15.19 26.48 -12.55
CA ASN A 128 16.41 27.02 -11.95
C ASN A 128 16.48 26.91 -10.41
N THR A 129 15.34 26.71 -9.75
CA THR A 129 15.28 26.52 -8.29
C THR A 129 14.64 25.17 -7.95
N TRP A 130 15.02 24.61 -6.80
CA TRP A 130 14.43 23.38 -6.27
C TRP A 130 12.90 23.50 -6.09
N GLU A 131 12.41 24.68 -5.69
CA GLU A 131 10.98 24.93 -5.49
C GLU A 131 10.20 24.86 -6.81
N ASN A 132 10.70 25.48 -7.87
CA ASN A 132 10.08 25.41 -9.20
C ASN A 132 10.11 24.00 -9.76
N PHE A 133 11.22 23.28 -9.57
CA PHE A 133 11.33 21.87 -9.91
C PHE A 133 10.27 21.04 -9.20
N LYS A 134 10.17 21.19 -7.88
CA LYS A 134 9.24 20.42 -7.06
C LYS A 134 7.79 20.68 -7.47
N ASP A 135 7.37 21.94 -7.59
CA ASP A 135 5.99 22.29 -7.95
C ASP A 135 5.61 21.74 -9.35
N ARG A 136 6.49 21.91 -10.34
CA ARG A 136 6.22 21.46 -11.70
C ARG A 136 6.29 19.94 -11.83
N PHE A 137 7.19 19.30 -11.08
CA PHE A 137 7.28 17.85 -10.99
C PHE A 137 6.00 17.27 -10.38
N GLU A 138 5.50 17.85 -9.30
CA GLU A 138 4.24 17.46 -8.68
C GLU A 138 3.06 17.64 -9.66
N LYS A 139 3.00 18.77 -10.38
CA LYS A 139 1.94 19.00 -11.38
C LYS A 139 1.98 18.03 -12.56
N THR A 140 3.18 17.64 -13.01
CA THR A 140 3.32 16.80 -14.21
C THR A 140 3.20 15.31 -13.89
N PHE A 141 3.84 14.85 -12.82
CA PHE A 141 3.97 13.42 -12.51
C PHE A 141 3.16 12.97 -11.30
N CYS A 142 2.85 13.87 -10.36
CA CYS A 142 2.01 13.57 -9.21
C CYS A 142 0.53 13.90 -9.48
N MET A 143 0.01 13.53 -10.65
CA MET A 143 -1.43 13.60 -10.93
C MET A 143 -2.18 12.86 -9.82
N GLU A 144 -3.18 13.48 -9.18
CA GLU A 144 -3.91 12.78 -8.13
C GLU A 144 -4.59 11.54 -8.71
N ALA A 145 -4.12 10.34 -8.33
CA ALA A 145 -4.82 9.12 -8.68
C ALA A 145 -6.27 9.23 -8.18
N SER A 146 -7.22 9.02 -9.09
CA SER A 146 -8.63 9.04 -8.75
C SER A 146 -8.93 8.00 -7.67
N LEU A 147 -10.02 8.19 -6.92
CA LEU A 147 -10.48 7.18 -5.96
C LEU A 147 -10.67 5.82 -6.65
N THR A 148 -11.18 5.84 -7.88
CA THR A 148 -11.40 4.67 -8.72
C THR A 148 -10.10 3.96 -9.06
N ASP A 149 -9.04 4.68 -9.42
CA ASP A 149 -7.73 4.07 -9.73
C ASP A 149 -7.09 3.45 -8.50
N LYS A 150 -7.17 4.15 -7.36
CA LYS A 150 -6.70 3.64 -6.06
C LYS A 150 -7.45 2.36 -5.68
N TRP A 151 -8.77 2.35 -5.86
CA TRP A 151 -9.62 1.18 -5.60
C TRP A 151 -9.29 0.02 -6.55
N ASN A 152 -9.20 0.28 -7.85
CA ASN A 152 -8.87 -0.74 -8.84
C ASN A 152 -7.50 -1.37 -8.59
N ARG A 153 -6.49 -0.56 -8.24
CA ARG A 153 -5.17 -1.07 -7.85
C ARG A 153 -5.24 -1.95 -6.61
N MET A 154 -6.03 -1.53 -5.61
CA MET A 154 -6.27 -2.32 -4.40
C MET A 154 -6.93 -3.66 -4.75
N VAL A 155 -8.02 -3.67 -5.53
CA VAL A 155 -8.74 -4.90 -5.90
C VAL A 155 -7.89 -5.85 -6.74
N LYS A 156 -7.16 -5.31 -7.74
CA LYS A 156 -6.26 -6.09 -8.61
C LYS A 156 -5.10 -6.72 -7.85
N ARG A 157 -4.72 -6.18 -6.68
CA ARG A 157 -3.68 -6.77 -5.84
C ARG A 157 -4.17 -8.07 -5.20
N ILE A 158 -3.82 -9.19 -5.82
CA ILE A 158 -4.00 -10.55 -5.30
C ILE A 158 -2.64 -11.20 -5.02
N GLN A 159 -2.60 -12.17 -4.13
CA GLN A 159 -1.38 -12.92 -3.81
C GLN A 159 -0.99 -13.79 -5.00
N ARG A 160 0.23 -13.60 -5.50
CA ARG A 160 0.76 -14.35 -6.66
C ARG A 160 1.20 -15.76 -6.24
N SER A 161 1.25 -16.68 -7.20
CA SER A 161 1.75 -18.03 -6.96
C SER A 161 3.23 -17.98 -6.55
N GLY A 162 3.55 -18.54 -5.38
CA GLY A 162 4.92 -18.53 -4.82
C GLY A 162 5.36 -17.22 -4.17
N GLU A 163 4.49 -16.20 -4.09
CA GLU A 163 4.79 -14.96 -3.38
C GLU A 163 4.68 -15.15 -1.86
N SER A 164 5.64 -14.56 -1.12
CA SER A 164 5.59 -14.52 0.34
C SER A 164 4.31 -13.81 0.83
N LEU A 165 3.62 -14.45 1.76
CA LEU A 165 2.40 -13.92 2.37
C LEU A 165 2.62 -12.54 2.99
N SER A 166 3.77 -12.31 3.64
CA SER A 166 4.09 -11.03 4.29
C SER A 166 4.21 -9.89 3.29
N ILE A 167 4.82 -10.15 2.11
CA ILE A 167 4.94 -9.15 1.04
C ILE A 167 3.54 -8.76 0.56
N TYR A 168 2.73 -9.76 0.22
CA TYR A 168 1.34 -9.54 -0.16
C TYR A 168 0.55 -8.75 0.88
N PHE A 169 0.67 -9.12 2.15
CA PHE A 169 -0.06 -8.50 3.25
C PHE A 169 0.28 -7.03 3.38
N HIS A 170 1.55 -6.67 3.45
CA HIS A 170 1.97 -5.27 3.63
C HIS A 170 1.64 -4.40 2.42
N ASP A 171 1.79 -4.92 1.20
CA ASP A 171 1.39 -4.21 -0.02
C ASP A 171 -0.11 -3.94 -0.03
N LYS A 172 -0.93 -4.97 0.22
CA LYS A 172 -2.39 -4.87 0.22
C LYS A 172 -2.87 -3.96 1.34
N TYR A 173 -2.29 -4.08 2.53
CA TYR A 173 -2.59 -3.22 3.68
C TYR A 173 -2.25 -1.75 3.41
N GLY A 174 -1.10 -1.47 2.78
CA GLY A 174 -0.71 -0.11 2.37
C GLY A 174 -1.70 0.52 1.39
N LEU A 175 -2.22 -0.25 0.43
CA LEU A 175 -3.26 0.20 -0.49
C LEU A 175 -4.58 0.49 0.24
N CYS A 176 -5.00 -0.35 1.18
CA CYS A 176 -6.18 -0.13 2.01
C CYS A 176 -6.04 1.13 2.90
N LYS A 177 -4.86 1.35 3.47
CA LYS A 177 -4.55 2.54 4.27
C LYS A 177 -4.61 3.82 3.44
N THR A 178 -4.13 3.76 2.20
CA THR A 178 -4.21 4.89 1.24
C THR A 178 -5.66 5.27 0.92
N LEU A 179 -6.56 4.28 0.90
CA LEU A 179 -8.00 4.46 0.73
C LEU A 179 -8.76 4.82 2.02
N LYS A 180 -8.06 4.92 3.16
CA LYS A 180 -8.65 5.19 4.49
C LYS A 180 -9.79 4.23 4.86
N LEU A 181 -9.67 2.96 4.45
CA LEU A 181 -10.67 1.94 4.78
C LEU A 181 -10.68 1.65 6.28
N THR A 182 -11.85 1.32 6.82
CA THR A 182 -11.95 0.82 8.19
C THR A 182 -11.23 -0.51 8.32
N PHE A 183 -10.79 -0.86 9.53
CA PHE A 183 -10.09 -2.13 9.74
C PHE A 183 -10.91 -3.37 9.34
N PRO A 184 -12.23 -3.46 9.65
CA PRO A 184 -13.05 -4.57 9.19
C PRO A 184 -13.10 -4.70 7.67
N GLU A 185 -13.13 -3.57 6.94
CA GLU A 185 -13.13 -3.58 5.47
C GLU A 185 -11.75 -3.96 4.92
N THR A 186 -10.69 -3.39 5.50
CA THR A 186 -9.30 -3.75 5.18
C THR A 186 -9.06 -5.26 5.34
N LYS A 187 -9.55 -5.85 6.45
CA LYS A 187 -9.50 -7.29 6.69
C LYS A 187 -10.18 -8.07 5.56
N LYS A 188 -11.42 -7.73 5.19
CA LYS A 188 -12.13 -8.41 4.10
C LYS A 188 -11.35 -8.33 2.79
N GLN A 189 -10.86 -7.15 2.43
CA GLN A 189 -10.12 -6.94 1.19
C GLN A 189 -8.80 -7.74 1.14
N ILE A 190 -8.11 -7.85 2.27
CA ILE A 190 -6.90 -8.69 2.39
C ILE A 190 -7.24 -10.16 2.22
N LEU A 191 -8.29 -10.65 2.87
CA LEU A 191 -8.68 -12.06 2.81
C LEU A 191 -9.16 -12.48 1.41
N VAL A 192 -9.88 -11.61 0.70
CA VAL A 192 -10.35 -11.88 -0.68
C VAL A 192 -9.19 -12.16 -1.64
N GLY A 193 -8.06 -11.45 -1.48
CA GLY A 193 -6.90 -11.60 -2.37
C GLY A 193 -5.93 -12.73 -2.01
N LEU A 194 -6.14 -13.47 -0.91
CA LEU A 194 -5.28 -14.61 -0.53
C LEU A 194 -5.37 -15.76 -1.53
N THR A 195 -4.25 -16.46 -1.75
CA THR A 195 -4.20 -17.64 -2.64
C THR A 195 -5.00 -18.81 -2.05
N ASN A 196 -4.83 -19.09 -0.76
CA ASN A 196 -5.54 -20.17 -0.09
C ASN A 196 -6.93 -19.70 0.37
N LYS A 197 -7.98 -20.19 -0.28
CA LYS A 197 -9.37 -19.82 0.07
C LYS A 197 -9.90 -20.56 1.31
N TYR A 198 -9.28 -21.66 1.73
CA TYR A 198 -9.74 -22.44 2.89
C TYR A 198 -9.53 -21.68 4.20
N VAL A 199 -8.42 -20.95 4.33
CA VAL A 199 -8.13 -20.16 5.54
C VAL A 199 -9.06 -18.95 5.68
N VAL A 200 -9.64 -18.47 4.58
CA VAL A 200 -10.49 -17.26 4.56
C VAL A 200 -11.73 -17.42 5.44
N GLN A 201 -12.39 -18.59 5.41
CA GLN A 201 -13.61 -18.80 6.19
C GLN A 201 -13.34 -18.74 7.70
N GLY A 202 -12.28 -19.40 8.17
CA GLY A 202 -11.89 -19.37 9.58
C GLY A 202 -11.46 -17.97 10.04
N LEU A 203 -10.73 -17.25 9.19
CA LEU A 203 -10.25 -15.90 9.50
C LEU A 203 -11.38 -14.85 9.45
N LEU A 204 -12.40 -15.02 8.59
CA LEU A 204 -13.56 -14.15 8.57
C LEU A 204 -14.34 -14.20 9.88
N ALA A 205 -14.52 -15.40 10.43
CA ALA A 205 -15.25 -15.61 11.69
C ALA A 205 -14.50 -15.05 12.92
N LYS A 206 -13.16 -15.04 12.91
CA LYS A 206 -12.37 -14.54 14.04
C LYS A 206 -12.33 -13.00 14.07
N ASN A 207 -12.53 -12.40 15.24
CA ASN A 207 -12.36 -10.96 15.39
C ASN A 207 -10.88 -10.61 15.61
N HIS A 208 -10.40 -9.57 14.93
CA HIS A 208 -9.01 -9.09 15.06
C HIS A 208 -9.08 -7.60 15.42
N LYS A 209 -8.17 -7.14 16.29
CA LYS A 209 -8.13 -5.74 16.72
C LYS A 209 -7.27 -4.88 15.80
N ASP A 210 -6.18 -5.46 15.32
CA ASP A 210 -5.11 -4.78 14.61
C ASP A 210 -4.56 -5.64 13.46
N ALA A 211 -3.76 -5.00 12.61
CA ALA A 211 -3.19 -5.63 11.43
C ALA A 211 -2.18 -6.73 11.78
N ASP A 212 -1.43 -6.58 12.86
CA ASP A 212 -0.38 -7.52 13.24
C ASP A 212 -1.00 -8.82 13.75
N GLN A 213 -2.05 -8.72 14.59
CA GLN A 213 -2.84 -9.88 15.01
C GLN A 213 -3.41 -10.65 13.80
N LEU A 214 -3.94 -9.93 12.81
CA LEU A 214 -4.44 -10.54 11.57
C LEU A 214 -3.32 -11.26 10.80
N LEU A 215 -2.15 -10.65 10.67
CA LEU A 215 -1.02 -11.27 9.96
C LEU A 215 -0.56 -12.57 10.64
N HIS A 216 -0.38 -12.54 11.97
CA HIS A 216 -0.01 -13.72 12.74
C HIS A 216 -1.02 -14.86 12.56
N ASP A 217 -2.31 -14.55 12.64
CA ASP A 217 -3.36 -15.54 12.43
C ASP A 217 -3.36 -16.10 11.00
N ILE A 218 -3.15 -15.28 9.96
CA ILE A 218 -3.06 -15.79 8.58
C ILE A 218 -1.86 -16.75 8.43
N VAL A 219 -0.70 -16.40 9.00
CA VAL A 219 0.50 -17.25 8.97
C VAL A 219 0.26 -18.57 9.70
N GLU A 220 -0.36 -18.54 10.88
CA GLU A 220 -0.68 -19.76 11.64
C GLU A 220 -1.67 -20.65 10.89
N PHE A 221 -2.76 -20.09 10.36
CA PHE A 221 -3.76 -20.87 9.61
C PHE A 221 -3.18 -21.49 8.33
N THR A 222 -2.30 -20.79 7.63
CA THR A 222 -1.63 -21.33 6.44
C THR A 222 -0.69 -22.48 6.79
N ARG A 223 0.10 -22.34 7.87
CA ARG A 223 0.99 -23.40 8.37
C ARG A 223 0.23 -24.65 8.83
N VAL A 224 -0.85 -24.47 9.60
CA VAL A 224 -1.67 -25.59 10.08
C VAL A 224 -2.31 -26.32 8.90
N ASN A 225 -2.87 -25.60 7.92
CA ASN A 225 -3.46 -26.22 6.75
C ASN A 225 -2.44 -27.00 5.92
N GLU A 226 -1.22 -26.48 5.73
CA GLU A 226 -0.15 -27.22 5.05
C GLU A 226 0.20 -28.53 5.78
N ASN A 227 0.27 -28.49 7.11
CA ASN A 227 0.53 -29.67 7.92
C ASN A 227 -0.58 -30.73 7.78
N VAL A 228 -1.86 -30.32 7.82
CA VAL A 228 -3.02 -31.22 7.64
C VAL A 228 -3.04 -31.83 6.22
N MET A 229 -2.72 -31.03 5.19
CA MET A 229 -2.64 -31.55 3.82
C MET A 229 -1.47 -32.53 3.66
N ARG A 230 -0.38 -32.35 4.41
CA ARG A 230 0.77 -33.27 4.40
C ARG A 230 0.45 -34.61 5.08
N THR A 231 -0.29 -34.60 6.20
CA THR A 231 -0.67 -35.84 6.90
C THR A 231 -1.68 -36.65 6.10
N THR A 232 -2.74 -36.02 5.59
CA THR A 232 -3.75 -36.69 4.75
C THR A 232 -3.16 -37.29 3.47
N ARG A 233 -2.16 -36.64 2.87
CA ARG A 233 -1.43 -37.18 1.72
C ARG A 233 -0.60 -38.41 2.09
N LYS A 234 0.02 -38.46 3.27
CA LYS A 234 0.76 -39.63 3.76
C LYS A 234 -0.18 -40.81 4.03
N GLU A 235 -1.28 -40.57 4.73
CA GLU A 235 -2.29 -41.61 5.04
C GLU A 235 -2.91 -42.23 3.78
N THR A 236 -3.18 -41.43 2.74
CA THR A 236 -3.70 -41.96 1.47
C THR A 236 -2.67 -42.75 0.66
N THR A 237 -1.39 -42.39 0.73
CA THR A 237 -0.32 -43.22 0.16
C THR A 237 -0.11 -44.51 0.95
N GLU A 238 -0.21 -44.47 2.28
CA GLU A 238 -0.03 -45.64 3.14
C GLU A 238 -1.21 -46.62 3.03
N ARG A 239 -2.46 -46.13 3.01
CA ARG A 239 -3.65 -46.97 2.74
C ARG A 239 -3.61 -47.65 1.37
N LYS A 240 -3.08 -47.00 0.34
CA LYS A 240 -2.87 -47.63 -0.98
C LYS A 240 -1.81 -48.72 -0.99
N ILE A 241 -0.85 -48.68 -0.05
CA ILE A 241 0.17 -49.72 0.10
C ILE A 241 -0.39 -50.92 0.88
N GLU A 242 -1.30 -50.70 1.82
CA GLU A 242 -1.94 -51.77 2.60
C GLU A 242 -3.08 -52.49 1.85
N GLU A 243 -3.91 -51.77 1.09
CA GLU A 243 -4.97 -52.37 0.27
C GLU A 243 -4.45 -53.03 -1.04
N GLY A 244 -3.13 -52.97 -1.28
CA GLY A 244 -2.45 -53.54 -2.45
C GLY A 244 -2.12 -55.04 -2.37
N LYS A 245 -2.42 -55.74 -1.26
CA LYS A 245 -2.27 -57.21 -1.15
C LYS A 245 -3.52 -57.94 -1.62
N GLY A 246 -3.88 -57.69 -2.88
CA GLY A 246 -4.94 -58.38 -3.61
C GLY A 246 -4.63 -58.41 -5.10
N VAL A 247 -3.40 -58.75 -5.48
CA VAL A 247 -3.09 -59.03 -6.88
C VAL A 247 -3.82 -60.34 -7.23
N PRO A 248 -4.84 -60.35 -8.13
CA PRO A 248 -5.41 -61.60 -8.60
C PRO A 248 -4.28 -62.39 -9.25
N SER A 249 -4.09 -63.62 -8.78
CA SER A 249 -3.07 -64.55 -9.27
C SER A 249 -3.14 -64.63 -10.81
N LYS A 250 -2.00 -64.96 -11.46
CA LYS A 250 -1.90 -65.08 -12.94
C LYS A 250 -3.01 -65.97 -13.54
N ALA A 251 -3.58 -66.88 -12.73
CA ALA A 251 -4.66 -67.80 -13.09
C ALA A 251 -6.06 -67.15 -13.21
N GLU A 252 -6.39 -66.11 -12.43
CA GLU A 252 -7.74 -65.52 -12.42
C GLU A 252 -7.90 -64.29 -13.32
N ARG A 253 -6.79 -63.69 -13.75
CA ARG A 253 -6.81 -62.47 -14.57
C ARG A 253 -7.30 -62.76 -15.99
N THR A 254 -8.28 -61.98 -16.46
CA THR A 254 -8.82 -62.07 -17.83
C THR A 254 -7.98 -61.22 -18.79
N CYS A 255 -7.53 -61.80 -19.91
CA CYS A 255 -6.76 -61.09 -20.92
C CYS A 255 -7.62 -60.05 -21.66
N TYR A 256 -7.18 -58.79 -21.63
CA TYR A 256 -7.86 -57.65 -22.27
C TYR A 256 -7.88 -57.68 -23.80
N LYS A 257 -7.19 -58.64 -24.44
CA LYS A 257 -7.21 -58.80 -25.90
C LYS A 257 -8.25 -59.82 -26.35
N CYS A 258 -8.23 -61.02 -25.76
CA CYS A 258 -9.06 -62.15 -26.19
C CYS A 258 -10.18 -62.55 -25.20
N GLY A 259 -10.23 -61.95 -24.00
CA GLY A 259 -11.25 -62.25 -22.99
C GLY A 259 -11.09 -63.59 -22.26
N LYS A 260 -10.00 -64.33 -22.48
CA LYS A 260 -9.71 -65.60 -21.76
C LYS A 260 -8.86 -65.35 -20.51
N LYS A 261 -9.09 -66.11 -19.43
CA LYS A 261 -8.30 -66.05 -18.19
C LYS A 261 -6.91 -66.68 -18.34
N GLY A 262 -5.99 -66.40 -17.43
CA GLY A 262 -4.73 -67.15 -17.27
C GLY A 262 -3.47 -66.56 -17.94
N HIS A 263 -3.52 -65.39 -18.58
CA HIS A 263 -2.36 -64.79 -19.25
C HIS A 263 -2.45 -63.27 -19.42
N TYR A 264 -1.32 -62.62 -19.69
CA TYR A 264 -1.23 -61.18 -19.97
C TYR A 264 -1.54 -60.86 -21.44
N LYS A 265 -1.92 -59.59 -21.73
CA LYS A 265 -2.08 -59.07 -23.11
C LYS A 265 -0.84 -59.30 -23.98
N SER A 266 0.35 -59.25 -23.37
CA SER A 266 1.64 -59.50 -24.00
C SER A 266 1.87 -60.97 -24.36
N GLU A 267 1.35 -61.90 -23.56
CA GLU A 267 1.49 -63.35 -23.71
C GLU A 267 0.32 -63.98 -24.51
N CYS A 268 -0.53 -63.14 -25.12
CA CYS A 268 -1.73 -63.61 -25.81
C CYS A 268 -1.38 -64.21 -27.19
N LYS A 269 -1.57 -65.53 -27.32
CA LYS A 269 -1.40 -66.28 -28.58
C LYS A 269 -2.39 -65.85 -29.67
N ASN A 270 -3.55 -65.31 -29.30
CA ASN A 270 -4.54 -64.79 -30.25
C ASN A 270 -4.28 -63.30 -30.54
N LYS A 271 -3.25 -63.03 -31.37
CA LYS A 271 -2.79 -61.66 -31.64
C LYS A 271 -3.79 -60.81 -32.44
N GLU A 272 -4.65 -61.44 -33.25
CA GLU A 272 -5.55 -60.75 -34.20
C GLU A 272 -6.99 -60.59 -33.71
N MET A 273 -7.42 -61.33 -32.68
CA MET A 273 -8.80 -61.31 -32.20
C MET A 273 -8.97 -60.27 -31.09
N LYS A 274 -9.73 -59.21 -31.36
CA LYS A 274 -10.13 -58.19 -30.37
C LYS A 274 -11.62 -58.35 -30.07
N VAL A 275 -11.98 -58.50 -28.80
CA VAL A 275 -13.39 -58.53 -28.37
C VAL A 275 -13.79 -57.23 -27.70
N CYS A 276 -15.04 -56.82 -27.89
CA CYS A 276 -15.64 -55.72 -27.18
C CYS A 276 -15.66 -56.01 -25.68
N PHE A 277 -15.14 -55.09 -24.88
CA PHE A 277 -15.07 -55.28 -23.43
C PHE A 277 -16.46 -55.19 -22.74
N LEU A 278 -17.43 -54.54 -23.38
CA LEU A 278 -18.77 -54.32 -22.82
C LEU A 278 -19.72 -55.49 -23.12
N CYS A 279 -19.72 -56.02 -24.35
CA CYS A 279 -20.65 -57.07 -24.77
C CYS A 279 -19.98 -58.40 -25.16
N LYS A 280 -18.64 -58.48 -25.11
CA LYS A 280 -17.82 -59.67 -25.46
C LYS A 280 -17.90 -60.14 -26.92
N CYS A 281 -18.54 -59.38 -27.81
CA CYS A 281 -18.58 -59.68 -29.25
C CYS A 281 -17.25 -59.40 -29.95
N LYS A 282 -16.90 -60.16 -31.00
CA LYS A 282 -15.65 -60.06 -31.76
C LYS A 282 -15.66 -59.00 -32.87
N ASP A 283 -16.82 -58.41 -33.14
CA ASP A 283 -17.08 -57.58 -34.31
C ASP A 283 -16.68 -56.10 -34.12
N HIS A 284 -16.59 -55.64 -32.87
CA HIS A 284 -16.28 -54.24 -32.56
C HIS A 284 -15.48 -54.10 -31.27
N LEU A 285 -14.87 -52.92 -31.08
CA LEU A 285 -14.21 -52.53 -29.84
C LEU A 285 -15.19 -51.79 -28.92
N ALA A 286 -14.90 -51.75 -27.62
CA ALA A 286 -15.74 -51.07 -26.62
C ALA A 286 -16.07 -49.59 -26.97
N LYS A 287 -15.22 -48.94 -27.78
CA LYS A 287 -15.45 -47.59 -28.29
C LYS A 287 -16.63 -47.50 -29.26
N HIS A 288 -16.88 -48.55 -30.05
CA HIS A 288 -17.94 -48.67 -31.05
C HIS A 288 -19.00 -49.71 -30.64
N CYS A 289 -19.18 -49.92 -29.33
CA CYS A 289 -20.17 -50.86 -28.84
C CYS A 289 -21.59 -50.28 -28.98
N PRO A 290 -22.50 -50.94 -29.73
CA PRO A 290 -23.89 -50.52 -29.81
C PRO A 290 -24.64 -50.66 -28.47
N ASN A 291 -24.10 -51.43 -27.51
CA ASN A 291 -24.67 -51.65 -26.18
C ASN A 291 -24.11 -50.73 -25.08
N LYS A 292 -23.63 -49.53 -25.42
CA LYS A 292 -22.89 -48.65 -24.49
C LYS A 292 -23.69 -48.09 -23.30
N GLN A 293 -25.02 -48.32 -23.20
CA GLN A 293 -25.90 -47.62 -22.25
C GLN A 293 -26.69 -48.50 -21.25
N LYS A 294 -26.28 -49.73 -20.92
CA LYS A 294 -27.08 -50.57 -19.99
C LYS A 294 -26.39 -51.05 -18.70
N THR A 295 -25.34 -50.39 -18.23
CA THR A 295 -24.81 -50.65 -16.87
C THR A 295 -24.27 -49.37 -16.21
N GLY A 296 -25.07 -48.77 -15.32
CA GLY A 296 -24.65 -47.63 -14.49
C GLY A 296 -25.83 -46.89 -13.85
N THR A 297 -26.37 -47.45 -12.77
CA THR A 297 -27.44 -46.91 -11.91
C THR A 297 -27.12 -45.52 -11.33
N VAL A 298 -28.11 -44.62 -11.45
CA VAL A 298 -28.55 -43.50 -10.58
C VAL A 298 -27.53 -42.88 -9.60
N MET A 299 -27.27 -41.57 -9.75
CA MET A 299 -27.32 -40.57 -8.67
C MET A 299 -27.47 -39.14 -9.26
N THR A 300 -28.55 -38.48 -8.84
CA THR A 300 -28.83 -37.04 -8.73
C THR A 300 -28.65 -36.07 -9.92
N VAL A 301 -29.80 -35.53 -10.30
CA VAL A 301 -30.02 -34.33 -11.11
C VAL A 301 -29.59 -33.09 -10.34
N ASN A 302 -28.74 -32.24 -10.94
CA ASN A 302 -28.96 -30.79 -10.98
C ASN A 302 -27.98 -30.12 -11.94
N LYS A 303 -28.47 -29.83 -13.15
CA LYS A 303 -27.84 -28.92 -14.10
C LYS A 303 -28.77 -27.73 -14.24
N ILE A 304 -28.50 -26.67 -13.46
CA ILE A 304 -29.21 -25.40 -13.61
C ILE A 304 -28.75 -24.76 -14.92
N GLN A 305 -29.77 -24.45 -15.72
CA GLN A 305 -29.71 -23.87 -17.05
C GLN A 305 -29.07 -22.47 -17.01
N ARG A 306 -28.09 -22.23 -17.89
CA ARG A 306 -27.73 -20.87 -18.29
C ARG A 306 -28.88 -20.32 -19.12
N GLN A 307 -29.54 -19.28 -18.62
CA GLN A 307 -30.37 -18.40 -19.44
C GLN A 307 -29.73 -17.01 -19.46
N GLU A 308 -29.53 -16.52 -20.68
CA GLU A 308 -29.15 -15.17 -21.02
C GLU A 308 -30.23 -14.19 -20.55
N VAL A 309 -29.83 -13.18 -19.79
CA VAL A 309 -30.72 -12.08 -19.40
C VAL A 309 -30.63 -11.00 -20.49
N VAL A 310 -31.65 -10.98 -21.34
CA VAL A 310 -31.97 -9.86 -22.23
C VAL A 310 -32.45 -8.69 -21.37
N ARG A 311 -31.87 -7.52 -21.62
CA ARG A 311 -32.23 -6.24 -21.02
C ARG A 311 -33.61 -5.82 -21.51
N GLN A 312 -34.51 -5.46 -20.60
CA GLN A 312 -35.69 -4.68 -20.93
C GLN A 312 -35.56 -3.32 -20.23
N ASP A 313 -35.46 -2.31 -21.07
CA ASP A 313 -35.63 -0.90 -20.70
C ASP A 313 -37.10 -0.69 -20.32
N SER A 314 -37.33 -0.06 -19.17
CA SER A 314 -38.63 0.48 -18.80
C SER A 314 -38.50 1.99 -18.70
N GLU A 315 -39.02 2.67 -19.73
CA GLU A 315 -39.33 4.10 -19.73
C GLU A 315 -40.36 4.38 -18.62
N SER A 316 -40.03 5.31 -17.73
CA SER A 316 -40.98 5.91 -16.79
C SER A 316 -41.52 7.20 -17.40
N GLU A 317 -42.78 7.16 -17.84
CA GLU A 317 -43.60 8.31 -18.21
C GLU A 317 -43.67 9.33 -17.06
N ILE A 318 -43.43 10.59 -17.43
CA ILE A 318 -43.64 11.78 -16.61
C ILE A 318 -45.11 12.16 -16.78
N LEU A 319 -45.90 12.06 -15.71
CA LEU A 319 -47.25 12.63 -15.64
C LEU A 319 -47.18 14.02 -15.01
N GLU A 320 -47.43 15.03 -15.84
CA GLU A 320 -47.81 16.38 -15.42
C GLU A 320 -49.19 16.35 -14.75
N GLY A 321 -49.37 17.08 -13.65
CA GLY A 321 -50.68 17.26 -13.04
C GLY A 321 -50.68 17.92 -11.66
N ASP A 322 -51.12 19.19 -11.64
CA ASP A 322 -51.79 19.91 -10.55
C ASP A 322 -50.98 20.49 -9.38
N VAL A 323 -50.48 21.71 -9.63
CA VAL A 323 -50.16 22.73 -8.63
C VAL A 323 -51.45 23.22 -7.96
N LYS A 324 -51.70 22.79 -6.71
CA LYS A 324 -52.71 23.40 -5.85
C LYS A 324 -52.14 24.59 -5.07
N ASN A 325 -52.54 25.76 -5.55
CA ASN A 325 -52.71 27.04 -4.87
C ASN A 325 -52.67 26.99 -3.32
N VAL A 326 -51.66 27.60 -2.70
CA VAL A 326 -51.70 28.03 -1.30
C VAL A 326 -51.57 29.56 -1.27
N LYS A 327 -52.69 30.21 -0.92
CA LYS A 327 -52.79 31.65 -0.65
C LYS A 327 -51.88 32.03 0.52
N VAL A 328 -50.91 32.91 0.28
CA VAL A 328 -50.24 33.68 1.33
C VAL A 328 -51.07 34.93 1.59
N LYS A 329 -51.53 35.10 2.83
CA LYS A 329 -52.17 36.32 3.33
C LYS A 329 -51.09 37.37 3.56
N GLU A 330 -51.19 38.51 2.89
CA GLU A 330 -50.60 39.77 3.34
C GLU A 330 -51.33 40.23 4.61
N VAL A 331 -50.57 40.62 5.62
CA VAL A 331 -51.06 41.40 6.76
C VAL A 331 -50.45 42.79 6.62
N ALA A 332 -51.35 43.77 6.73
CA ALA A 332 -51.11 45.21 6.69
C ALA A 332 -50.19 45.71 7.80
#